data_AF-A0A545TSZ2-F1
#
_entry.id   AF-A0A545TSZ2-F1
#
_cell.length_a   1.000
_cell.length_b   1.000
_cell.length_c   1.000
_cell.angle_alpha   90.00
_cell.angle_beta   90.00
_cell.angle_gamma   90.00
#
_symmetry.space_group_name_H-M   'P 1'
#
loop_
_entity.id
_entity.type
_entity.pdbx_description
1 polymer ?
#
loop_
_entity_poly.entity_id
_entity_poly.type
_entity_poly.pdbx_seq_one_letter_code
_entity_poly.pdbx_strand_id
1 'polypeptide(L)'
;MSKQQYILPKGWKDFQHYKDRDPKWIKLHLSLLNDYKFRRMTETQQLICIKLWLLFAEQNQDLALDTRFISGRMGISSIVLGRVISVLVSNDFIELVDKPASEVLAERYQNASPKRVRDKNTPIVPSEGDSPDLQECLDTWNTMAKANGLPTASLTDKRRKALRARLKDHGLEDFAKAVQQIPADAFRLGKNDRRWKANIDYLLRPDSITKLLEEIVAEPPEPEGTRVWCLPPNRTLEQENRARAAMGKKPMRADGSIDEAAPDGWGDQMLADFRAQHLARTEQSNRTTH
;
A
#
# COMPACT_ATOMS: atom_id res chain seq x y z
N MET A 1 40.75 -17.84 27.69
CA MET A 1 39.41 -18.13 27.15
C MET A 1 39.35 -17.59 25.74
N SER A 2 39.17 -18.44 24.72
CA SER A 2 39.02 -17.98 23.33
C SER A 2 37.69 -17.25 23.20
N LYS A 3 37.71 -15.97 22.84
CA LYS A 3 36.50 -15.20 22.54
C LYS A 3 35.91 -15.73 21.23
N GLN A 4 34.61 -16.00 21.22
CA GLN A 4 33.90 -16.39 20.01
C GLN A 4 33.25 -15.16 19.41
N GLN A 5 33.51 -14.93 18.12
CA GLN A 5 32.97 -13.79 17.39
C GLN A 5 31.62 -14.15 16.76
N TYR A 6 30.70 -13.19 16.80
CA TYR A 6 29.35 -13.30 16.24
C TYR A 6 29.11 -12.23 15.19
N ILE A 7 28.36 -12.57 14.16
CA ILE A 7 27.97 -11.65 13.08
C ILE A 7 26.64 -11.02 13.45
N LEU A 8 26.59 -9.69 13.52
CA LEU A 8 25.37 -8.92 13.79
C LEU A 8 25.07 -8.00 12.59
N PRO A 9 23.95 -8.19 11.87
CA PRO A 9 23.48 -7.23 10.89
C PRO A 9 23.19 -5.87 11.52
N LYS A 10 23.72 -4.79 10.94
CA LYS A 10 23.48 -3.44 11.46
C LYS A 10 22.02 -3.05 11.28
N GLY A 11 21.42 -2.45 12.30
CA GLY A 11 20.02 -2.00 12.24
C GLY A 11 19.00 -3.15 12.21
N TRP A 12 19.34 -4.35 12.70
CA TRP A 12 18.49 -5.55 12.61
C TRP A 12 17.03 -5.35 13.05
N LYS A 13 16.78 -4.46 14.02
CA LYS A 13 15.44 -4.13 14.53
C LYS A 13 14.47 -3.65 13.43
N ASP A 14 15.00 -3.07 12.35
CA ASP A 14 14.19 -2.57 11.24
C ASP A 14 13.82 -3.68 10.24
N PHE A 15 14.61 -4.75 10.21
CA PHE A 15 14.43 -5.89 9.32
C PHE A 15 13.42 -6.90 9.86
N GLN A 16 13.18 -6.93 11.18
CA GLN A 16 12.36 -7.96 11.80
C GLN A 16 11.30 -7.44 12.78
N HIS A 17 10.06 -7.91 12.63
CA HIS A 17 8.94 -7.59 13.53
C HIS A 17 8.59 -8.73 14.50
N TYR A 18 8.94 -9.97 14.18
CA TYR A 18 8.65 -11.13 15.03
C TYR A 18 9.64 -11.21 16.21
N LYS A 19 9.11 -11.36 17.42
CA LYS A 19 9.90 -11.55 18.66
C LYS A 19 9.89 -12.99 19.18
N ASP A 20 8.79 -13.73 18.96
CA ASP A 20 8.54 -15.02 19.64
C ASP A 20 8.33 -16.22 18.68
N ARG A 21 8.83 -16.15 17.43
CA ARG A 21 8.72 -17.25 16.44
C ARG A 21 9.92 -17.28 15.49
N ASP A 22 10.19 -18.48 14.96
CA ASP A 22 11.08 -18.69 13.80
C ASP A 22 10.62 -17.82 12.61
N PRO A 23 11.47 -16.90 12.13
CA PRO A 23 11.04 -15.92 11.15
C PRO A 23 10.89 -16.53 9.76
N LYS A 24 9.66 -16.58 9.25
CA LYS A 24 9.38 -17.02 7.87
C LYS A 24 9.94 -16.09 6.78
N TRP A 25 10.23 -14.84 7.13
CA TRP A 25 10.74 -13.81 6.22
C TRP A 25 11.41 -12.67 7.00
N ILE A 26 12.20 -11.87 6.30
CA ILE A 26 12.80 -10.62 6.79
C ILE A 26 12.36 -9.47 5.87
N LYS A 27 12.22 -8.24 6.38
CA LYS A 27 11.93 -7.06 5.55
C LYS A 27 13.18 -6.66 4.81
N LEU A 28 13.11 -6.58 3.49
CA LEU A 28 14.15 -5.90 2.70
C LEU A 28 13.63 -4.53 2.30
N HIS A 29 14.32 -3.47 2.72
CA HIS A 29 13.89 -2.10 2.47
C HIS A 29 14.40 -1.59 1.13
N LEU A 30 13.56 -0.87 0.38
CA LEU A 30 13.93 -0.26 -0.91
C LEU A 30 15.09 0.74 -0.78
N SER A 31 15.24 1.37 0.40
CA SER A 31 16.34 2.28 0.71
C SER A 31 17.72 1.63 0.52
N LEU A 32 17.82 0.30 0.63
CA LEU A 32 19.06 -0.44 0.37
C LEU A 32 19.60 -0.20 -1.05
N LEU A 33 18.70 -0.06 -2.05
CA LEU A 33 19.11 0.23 -3.42
C LEU A 33 19.58 1.67 -3.61
N ASN A 34 19.21 2.58 -2.71
CA ASN A 34 19.68 3.96 -2.72
C ASN A 34 21.02 4.12 -1.97
N ASP A 35 21.39 3.14 -1.14
CA ASP A 35 22.64 3.15 -0.39
C ASP A 35 23.85 3.04 -1.35
N TYR A 36 24.69 4.08 -1.34
CA TYR A 36 25.89 4.14 -2.16
C TYR A 36 26.90 3.03 -1.84
N LYS A 37 27.07 2.68 -0.55
CA LYS A 37 27.95 1.61 -0.10
C LYS A 37 27.45 0.25 -0.57
N PHE A 38 26.12 0.07 -0.64
CA PHE A 38 25.53 -1.15 -1.18
C PHE A 38 25.78 -1.28 -2.69
N ARG A 39 25.44 -0.23 -3.45
CA ARG A 39 25.55 -0.24 -4.92
C ARG A 39 26.97 -0.42 -5.45
N ARG A 40 27.98 0.09 -4.73
CA ARG A 40 29.39 -0.04 -5.15
C ARG A 40 29.98 -1.44 -4.91
N MET A 41 29.33 -2.27 -4.11
CA MET A 41 29.76 -3.66 -3.90
C MET A 41 29.46 -4.51 -5.14
N THR A 42 30.22 -5.58 -5.34
CA THR A 42 29.94 -6.55 -6.41
C THR A 42 28.63 -7.28 -6.14
N GLU A 43 27.98 -7.79 -7.20
CA GLU A 43 26.73 -8.55 -7.07
C GLU A 43 26.87 -9.75 -6.11
N THR A 44 28.04 -10.39 -6.11
CA THR A 44 28.37 -11.48 -5.17
C THR A 44 28.39 -10.99 -3.73
N GLN A 45 29.00 -9.84 -3.46
CA GLN A 45 29.05 -9.25 -2.11
C GLN A 45 27.65 -8.84 -1.63
N GLN A 46 26.88 -8.19 -2.49
CA GLN A 46 25.49 -7.80 -2.22
C GLN A 46 24.62 -9.02 -1.89
N LEU A 47 24.71 -10.09 -2.70
CA LEU A 47 23.95 -11.31 -2.48
C LEU A 47 24.37 -12.03 -1.18
N ILE A 48 25.68 -12.09 -0.89
CA ILE A 48 26.18 -12.71 0.35
C ILE A 48 25.72 -11.91 1.58
N CYS A 49 25.66 -10.58 1.50
CA CYS A 49 25.10 -9.75 2.56
C CYS A 49 23.65 -10.15 2.89
N ILE A 50 22.80 -10.26 1.85
CA ILE A 50 21.40 -10.66 2.02
C ILE A 50 21.30 -12.10 2.56
N LYS A 51 22.12 -13.04 2.05
CA LYS A 51 22.18 -14.41 2.57
C LYS A 51 22.61 -14.47 4.04
N LEU A 52 23.56 -13.64 4.46
CA LEU A 52 23.97 -13.52 5.86
C LEU A 52 22.84 -13.04 6.75
N TRP A 53 22.05 -12.06 6.30
CA TRP A 53 20.88 -11.58 7.04
C TRP A 53 19.81 -12.66 7.20
N LEU A 54 19.58 -13.47 6.15
CA LEU A 54 18.66 -14.61 6.23
C LEU A 54 19.18 -15.67 7.21
N LEU A 55 20.46 -16.00 7.15
CA LEU A 55 21.08 -16.96 8.08
C LEU A 55 21.06 -16.46 9.52
N PHE A 56 21.29 -15.17 9.74
CA PHE A 56 21.17 -14.56 11.06
C PHE A 56 19.74 -14.68 11.61
N ALA A 57 18.72 -14.51 10.76
CA ALA A 57 17.33 -14.73 11.13
C ALA A 57 17.06 -16.20 11.51
N GLU A 58 17.53 -17.14 10.69
CA GLU A 58 17.39 -18.59 10.88
C GLU A 58 18.06 -19.05 12.19
N GLN A 59 19.19 -18.45 12.57
CA GLN A 59 19.90 -18.75 13.81
C GLN A 59 19.40 -17.94 15.02
N ASN A 60 18.14 -17.48 15.02
CA ASN A 60 17.53 -16.73 16.13
C ASN A 60 18.40 -15.56 16.63
N GLN A 61 19.03 -14.81 15.72
CA GLN A 61 19.90 -13.68 16.02
C GLN A 61 21.21 -14.05 16.75
N ASP A 62 21.65 -15.31 16.63
CA ASP A 62 22.85 -15.84 17.27
C ASP A 62 23.80 -16.52 16.26
N LEU A 63 24.14 -15.79 15.18
CA LEU A 63 25.04 -16.31 14.14
C LEU A 63 26.51 -16.17 14.56
N ALA A 64 27.13 -17.28 14.97
CA ALA A 64 28.57 -17.34 15.18
C ALA A 64 29.34 -17.19 13.85
N LEU A 65 30.53 -16.58 13.90
CA LEU A 65 31.47 -16.51 12.78
C LEU A 65 32.15 -17.89 12.56
N ASP A 66 31.37 -18.89 12.18
CA ASP A 66 31.86 -20.19 11.75
C ASP A 66 31.98 -20.22 10.23
N THR A 67 33.21 -20.03 9.76
CA THR A 67 33.49 -19.96 8.31
C THR A 67 33.13 -21.28 7.61
N ARG A 68 33.27 -22.44 8.27
CA ARG A 68 32.98 -23.75 7.67
C ARG A 68 31.47 -23.96 7.51
N PHE A 69 30.71 -23.66 8.56
CA PHE A 69 29.26 -23.75 8.54
C PHE A 69 28.67 -22.79 7.50
N ILE A 70 29.05 -21.50 7.57
CA ILE A 70 28.50 -20.46 6.71
C ILE A 70 28.87 -20.72 5.23
N SER A 71 30.12 -21.08 4.94
CA SER A 71 30.55 -21.35 3.57
C SER A 71 29.83 -22.55 2.97
N GLY A 72 29.65 -23.63 3.75
CA GLY A 72 28.91 -24.82 3.34
C GLY A 72 27.44 -24.53 3.09
N ARG A 73 26.80 -23.76 3.96
CA ARG A 73 25.38 -23.39 3.84
C ARG A 73 25.09 -22.47 2.65
N MET A 74 26.04 -21.59 2.31
CA MET A 74 25.93 -20.67 1.17
C MET A 74 26.40 -21.26 -0.16
N GLY A 75 27.14 -22.38 -0.14
CA GLY A 75 27.74 -22.98 -1.31
C GLY A 75 28.92 -22.18 -1.90
N ILE A 76 29.73 -21.54 -1.04
CA ILE A 76 30.86 -20.70 -1.46
C ILE A 76 32.16 -21.12 -0.77
N SER A 77 33.31 -20.71 -1.31
CA SER A 77 34.61 -20.95 -0.67
C SER A 77 34.77 -20.11 0.60
N SER A 78 35.37 -20.71 1.64
CA SER A 78 35.71 -20.04 2.91
C SER A 78 36.60 -18.81 2.72
N ILE A 79 37.50 -18.86 1.73
CA ILE A 79 38.38 -17.74 1.38
C ILE A 79 37.57 -16.55 0.83
N VAL A 80 36.60 -16.83 -0.05
CA VAL A 80 35.71 -15.81 -0.62
C VAL A 80 34.84 -15.21 0.49
N LEU A 81 34.28 -16.06 1.35
CA LEU A 81 33.50 -15.62 2.50
C LEU A 81 34.29 -14.68 3.42
N GLY A 82 35.53 -15.03 3.79
CA GLY A 82 36.37 -14.18 4.64
C GLY A 82 36.66 -12.80 4.03
N ARG A 83 36.92 -12.75 2.72
CA ARG A 83 37.09 -11.47 1.99
C ARG A 83 35.82 -10.63 2.01
N VAL A 84 34.66 -11.26 1.77
CA VAL A 84 33.37 -10.56 1.75
C VAL A 84 33.00 -10.06 3.13
N ILE A 85 33.18 -10.85 4.19
CA ILE A 85 32.94 -10.42 5.57
C ILE A 85 33.75 -9.15 5.89
N SER A 86 35.04 -9.13 5.51
CA SER A 86 35.89 -7.94 5.71
C SER A 86 35.35 -6.70 4.99
N VAL A 87 34.82 -6.86 3.77
CA VAL A 87 34.18 -5.77 3.00
C VAL A 87 32.87 -5.32 3.65
N LEU A 88 32.05 -6.24 4.14
CA LEU A 88 30.77 -5.91 4.76
C LEU A 88 30.93 -5.20 6.10
N VAL A 89 31.93 -5.57 6.89
CA VAL A 89 32.32 -4.84 8.12
C VAL A 89 32.79 -3.43 7.76
N SER A 90 33.66 -3.30 6.77
CA SER A 90 34.19 -1.99 6.34
C SER A 90 33.11 -1.06 5.78
N ASN A 91 32.01 -1.60 5.26
CA ASN A 91 30.89 -0.83 4.72
C ASN A 91 29.71 -0.69 5.70
N ASP A 92 29.87 -1.06 6.97
CA ASP A 92 28.83 -0.96 8.01
C ASP A 92 27.58 -1.83 7.79
N PHE A 93 27.64 -2.88 6.97
CA PHE A 93 26.49 -3.77 6.78
C PHE A 93 26.37 -4.85 7.87
N ILE A 94 27.50 -5.22 8.47
CA ILE A 94 27.58 -6.17 9.58
C ILE A 94 28.61 -5.70 10.61
N GLU A 95 28.44 -6.14 11.85
CA GLU A 95 29.36 -5.92 12.95
C GLU A 95 29.81 -7.28 13.51
N LEU A 96 31.07 -7.36 13.95
CA LEU A 96 31.60 -8.54 14.64
C LEU A 96 31.65 -8.26 16.14
N VAL A 97 30.89 -9.02 16.91
CA VAL A 97 30.76 -8.84 18.36
C VAL A 97 31.43 -10.02 19.08
N ASP A 98 32.26 -9.72 20.07
CA ASP A 98 32.80 -10.72 20.98
C ASP A 98 31.73 -11.09 22.01
N LYS A 99 31.27 -12.34 22.04
CA LYS A 99 30.49 -12.86 23.17
C LYS A 99 31.39 -13.74 24.05
N PRO A 100 31.35 -13.61 25.38
CA PRO A 100 32.04 -14.55 26.25
C PRO A 100 31.42 -15.94 26.07
N ALA A 101 32.25 -16.93 25.73
CA ALA A 101 31.84 -18.32 25.51
C ALA A 101 31.20 -19.00 26.75
N SER A 102 31.11 -18.30 27.88
CA SER A 102 30.53 -18.77 29.15
C SER A 102 29.07 -18.35 29.40
N GLU A 103 28.43 -17.63 28.48
CA GLU A 103 26.97 -17.35 28.53
C GLU A 103 26.16 -18.30 27.60
N VAL A 104 26.75 -19.44 27.22
CA VAL A 104 26.14 -20.46 26.33
C VAL A 104 25.21 -21.42 27.12
N LEU A 105 24.69 -21.00 28.27
CA LEU A 105 23.67 -21.74 29.02
C LEU A 105 22.51 -20.82 29.40
N ALA A 106 21.57 -20.67 28.48
CA ALA A 106 20.16 -20.42 28.81
C ALA A 106 19.27 -21.20 27.82
N GLU A 107 18.84 -22.35 28.33
CA GLU A 107 17.70 -23.19 27.95
C GLU A 107 17.66 -23.78 26.53
N ARG A 108 18.24 -24.99 26.42
CA ARG A 108 17.57 -26.07 25.68
C ARG A 108 16.10 -26.11 26.11
N TYR A 109 15.19 -25.60 25.28
CA TYR A 109 13.78 -25.99 25.34
C TYR A 109 13.65 -27.45 24.90
N GLN A 110 14.08 -28.36 25.76
CA GLN A 110 13.44 -29.66 25.85
C GLN A 110 12.23 -29.51 26.77
N ASN A 111 11.08 -29.21 26.16
CA ASN A 111 9.83 -29.78 26.64
C ASN A 111 9.14 -30.44 25.47
N ALA A 112 9.38 -31.75 25.39
CA ALA A 112 8.45 -32.65 24.75
C ALA A 112 7.14 -32.67 25.57
N SER A 113 6.02 -32.38 24.91
CA SER A 113 4.66 -32.93 25.09
C SER A 113 3.54 -31.90 25.26
N PRO A 114 2.31 -32.16 24.78
CA PRO A 114 1.92 -32.91 23.58
C PRO A 114 1.23 -31.98 22.56
N LYS A 115 1.02 -32.47 21.33
CA LYS A 115 0.18 -31.85 20.30
C LYS A 115 -1.15 -31.36 20.91
N ARG A 116 -1.33 -30.05 21.05
CA ARG A 116 -2.69 -29.48 21.09
C ARG A 116 -3.22 -29.48 19.67
N VAL A 117 -3.96 -30.53 19.33
CA VAL A 117 -5.02 -30.43 18.33
C VAL A 117 -5.95 -29.35 18.84
N ARG A 118 -5.90 -28.14 18.25
CA ARG A 118 -6.93 -27.14 18.48
C ARG A 118 -8.12 -27.54 17.63
N ASP A 119 -9.07 -28.19 18.27
CA ASP A 119 -10.43 -28.33 17.73
C ASP A 119 -10.96 -26.95 17.34
N LYS A 120 -11.41 -26.84 16.09
CA LYS A 120 -11.95 -25.62 15.50
C LYS A 120 -13.38 -25.31 15.96
N ASN A 121 -13.80 -25.78 17.13
CA ASN A 121 -15.16 -25.54 17.60
C ASN A 121 -15.23 -25.58 19.12
N THR A 122 -15.09 -24.42 19.77
CA THR A 122 -15.62 -24.23 21.12
C THR A 122 -16.16 -22.80 21.23
N PRO A 123 -17.44 -22.59 21.54
CA PRO A 123 -18.03 -21.27 21.75
C PRO A 123 -17.35 -20.59 22.95
N ILE A 124 -16.79 -19.40 22.73
CA ILE A 124 -16.16 -18.61 23.78
C ILE A 124 -17.22 -17.73 24.44
N VAL A 125 -17.47 -17.99 25.72
CA VAL A 125 -18.34 -17.24 26.62
C VAL A 125 -17.69 -15.88 26.97
N PRO A 126 -18.44 -14.77 27.13
CA PRO A 126 -17.88 -13.43 27.35
C PRO A 126 -17.17 -13.30 28.71
N SER A 127 -16.00 -12.67 28.78
CA SER A 127 -15.31 -12.36 30.04
C SER A 127 -15.75 -11.00 30.60
N GLU A 128 -16.13 -10.98 31.88
CA GLU A 128 -16.75 -9.89 32.66
C GLU A 128 -15.84 -8.67 32.94
N GLY A 129 -15.20 -8.10 31.93
CA GLY A 129 -14.32 -6.93 32.10
C GLY A 129 -14.34 -5.92 30.96
N ASP A 130 -15.32 -5.99 30.05
CA ASP A 130 -15.52 -4.96 29.05
C ASP A 130 -16.43 -3.85 29.56
N SER A 131 -15.99 -2.61 29.37
CA SER A 131 -16.90 -1.45 29.43
C SER A 131 -18.07 -1.76 28.47
N PRO A 132 -19.34 -1.58 28.88
CA PRO A 132 -20.51 -1.89 28.06
C PRO A 132 -20.39 -1.28 26.63
N ASP A 133 -19.76 -0.12 26.53
CA ASP A 133 -19.49 0.61 25.29
C ASP A 133 -18.69 -0.21 24.25
N LEU A 134 -17.75 -1.07 24.68
CA LEU A 134 -16.95 -1.88 23.75
C LEU A 134 -17.77 -3.00 23.10
N GLN A 135 -18.64 -3.61 23.92
CA GLN A 135 -19.52 -4.65 23.46
C GLN A 135 -20.59 -4.05 22.54
N GLU A 136 -21.12 -2.88 22.91
CA GLU A 136 -22.04 -2.11 22.07
C GLU A 136 -21.43 -1.79 20.70
N CYS A 137 -20.21 -1.24 20.64
CA CYS A 137 -19.52 -0.98 19.36
C CYS A 137 -19.38 -2.24 18.49
N LEU A 138 -19.04 -3.37 19.12
CA LEU A 138 -18.90 -4.64 18.40
C LEU A 138 -20.25 -5.11 17.85
N ASP A 139 -21.32 -4.97 18.64
CA ASP A 139 -22.65 -5.39 18.26
C ASP A 139 -23.23 -4.49 17.16
N THR A 140 -22.98 -3.17 17.21
CA THR A 140 -23.31 -2.23 16.13
C THR A 140 -22.60 -2.63 14.84
N TRP A 141 -21.29 -2.90 14.89
CA TRP A 141 -20.53 -3.38 13.73
C TRP A 141 -21.10 -4.70 13.19
N ASN A 142 -21.28 -5.69 14.05
CA ASN A 142 -21.70 -7.04 13.64
C ASN A 142 -23.10 -7.05 13.06
N THR A 143 -24.01 -6.22 13.57
CA THR A 143 -25.37 -6.06 13.05
C THR A 143 -25.33 -5.48 11.63
N MET A 144 -24.61 -4.37 11.44
CA MET A 144 -24.42 -3.77 10.12
C MET A 144 -23.73 -4.74 9.15
N ALA A 145 -22.68 -5.43 9.61
CA ALA A 145 -21.91 -6.34 8.79
C ALA A 145 -22.74 -7.53 8.29
N LYS A 146 -23.57 -8.12 9.17
CA LYS A 146 -24.50 -9.20 8.80
C LYS A 146 -25.51 -8.74 7.75
N ALA A 147 -26.12 -7.56 7.93
CA ALA A 147 -27.11 -7.02 7.01
C ALA A 147 -26.54 -6.78 5.59
N ASN A 148 -25.23 -6.49 5.49
CA ASN A 148 -24.57 -6.12 4.25
C ASN A 148 -23.62 -7.20 3.68
N GLY A 149 -23.63 -8.42 4.24
CA GLY A 149 -22.77 -9.52 3.76
C GLY A 149 -21.26 -9.27 3.95
N LEU A 150 -20.91 -8.50 4.96
CA LEU A 150 -19.54 -8.19 5.40
C LEU A 150 -19.09 -9.16 6.52
N PRO A 151 -17.78 -9.35 6.71
CA PRO A 151 -17.26 -10.22 7.76
C PRO A 151 -17.55 -9.67 9.17
N THR A 152 -18.20 -10.50 9.99
CA THR A 152 -18.37 -10.24 11.43
C THR A 152 -17.05 -10.41 12.18
N ALA A 153 -16.98 -9.82 13.36
CA ALA A 153 -15.79 -9.77 14.19
C ALA A 153 -16.07 -10.18 15.63
N SER A 154 -15.00 -10.57 16.32
CA SER A 154 -14.96 -10.78 17.77
C SER A 154 -13.97 -9.81 18.44
N LEU A 155 -14.21 -9.53 19.72
CA LEU A 155 -13.33 -8.74 20.58
C LEU A 155 -12.09 -9.56 20.98
N THR A 156 -11.00 -9.38 20.23
CA THR A 156 -9.66 -9.81 20.64
C THR A 156 -8.98 -8.71 21.44
N ASP A 157 -7.97 -9.04 22.25
CA ASP A 157 -7.25 -8.05 23.08
C ASP A 157 -6.71 -6.87 22.25
N LYS A 158 -6.24 -7.16 21.03
CA LYS A 158 -5.77 -6.14 20.08
C LYS A 158 -6.90 -5.19 19.65
N ARG A 159 -8.08 -5.74 19.33
CA ARG A 159 -9.25 -4.96 18.91
C ARG A 159 -9.85 -4.17 20.06
N ARG A 160 -9.88 -4.72 21.27
CA ARG A 160 -10.28 -4.01 22.50
C ARG A 160 -9.45 -2.76 22.71
N LYS A 161 -8.11 -2.89 22.62
CA LYS A 161 -7.20 -1.74 22.75
C LYS A 161 -7.43 -0.69 21.66
N ALA A 162 -7.64 -1.12 20.42
CA ALA A 162 -7.89 -0.21 19.30
C ALA A 162 -9.25 0.50 19.44
N LEU A 163 -10.32 -0.21 19.80
CA LEU A 163 -11.65 0.37 20.03
C LEU A 163 -11.62 1.41 21.13
N ARG A 164 -10.95 1.13 22.26
CA ARG A 164 -10.79 2.12 23.35
C ARG A 164 -10.12 3.39 22.87
N ALA A 165 -9.09 3.28 22.02
CA ALA A 165 -8.44 4.47 21.44
C ALA A 165 -9.40 5.24 20.53
N ARG A 166 -10.16 4.55 19.66
CA ARG A 166 -11.13 5.21 18.76
C ARG A 166 -12.27 5.89 19.52
N LEU A 167 -12.79 5.24 20.57
CA LEU A 167 -13.80 5.81 21.45
C LEU A 167 -13.28 7.03 22.21
N LYS A 168 -12.00 7.05 22.57
CA LYS A 168 -11.38 8.24 23.17
C LYS A 168 -11.25 9.39 22.18
N ASP A 169 -10.94 9.10 20.92
CA ASP A 169 -10.69 10.11 19.88
C ASP A 169 -11.98 10.76 19.36
N HIS A 170 -13.04 9.97 19.14
CA HIS A 170 -14.28 10.43 18.48
C HIS A 170 -15.56 10.24 19.30
N GLY A 171 -15.53 9.43 20.36
CA GLY A 171 -16.74 9.06 21.11
C GLY A 171 -17.57 7.95 20.46
N LEU A 172 -18.63 7.54 21.16
CA LEU A 172 -19.51 6.43 20.77
C LEU A 172 -20.43 6.79 19.59
N GLU A 173 -20.98 8.00 19.59
CA GLU A 173 -21.94 8.46 18.57
C GLU A 173 -21.30 8.54 17.18
N ASP A 174 -20.11 9.12 17.10
CA ASP A 174 -19.38 9.27 15.84
C ASP A 174 -18.89 7.92 15.30
N PHE A 175 -18.56 6.97 16.18
CA PHE A 175 -18.32 5.59 15.79
C PHE A 175 -19.57 4.96 15.15
N ALA A 176 -20.75 5.13 15.76
CA ALA A 176 -22.00 4.60 15.23
C ALA A 176 -22.36 5.22 13.87
N LYS A 177 -22.21 6.53 13.70
CA LYS A 177 -22.38 7.22 12.40
C LYS A 177 -21.43 6.68 11.34
N ALA A 178 -20.15 6.50 11.68
CA ALA A 178 -19.17 5.93 10.77
C ALA A 178 -19.52 4.50 10.34
N VAL A 179 -20.02 3.65 11.25
CA VAL A 179 -20.51 2.29 10.91
C VAL A 179 -21.66 2.36 9.91
N GLN A 180 -22.61 3.29 10.10
CA GLN A 180 -23.76 3.45 9.21
C GLN A 180 -23.41 3.94 7.80
N GLN A 181 -22.26 4.62 7.64
CA GLN A 181 -21.82 5.13 6.34
C GLN A 181 -21.14 4.08 5.47
N ILE A 182 -20.69 2.96 6.05
CA ILE A 182 -19.98 1.90 5.31
C ILE A 182 -20.79 1.33 4.12
N PRO A 183 -22.09 1.03 4.25
CA PRO A 183 -22.91 0.51 3.16
C PRO A 183 -23.17 1.50 2.03
N ALA A 184 -22.98 2.81 2.26
CA ALA A 184 -23.22 3.83 1.24
C ALA A 184 -22.22 3.73 0.06
N ASP A 185 -21.06 3.13 0.28
CA ASP A 185 -20.02 2.97 -0.73
C ASP A 185 -19.93 1.52 -1.24
N ALA A 186 -20.21 1.36 -2.53
CA ALA A 186 -20.12 0.10 -3.26
C ALA A 186 -18.71 -0.53 -3.17
N PHE A 187 -17.66 0.29 -3.09
CA PHE A 187 -16.28 -0.19 -2.93
C PHE A 187 -16.09 -0.93 -1.62
N ARG A 188 -16.66 -0.44 -0.51
CA ARG A 188 -16.55 -1.04 0.83
C ARG A 188 -17.31 -2.36 0.96
N LEU A 189 -18.33 -2.56 0.12
CA LEU A 189 -19.09 -3.81 -0.03
C LEU A 189 -18.40 -4.85 -0.93
N GLY A 190 -17.28 -4.49 -1.56
CA GLY A 190 -16.53 -5.37 -2.46
C GLY A 190 -17.08 -5.44 -3.88
N LYS A 191 -17.87 -4.45 -4.30
CA LYS A 191 -18.19 -4.21 -5.71
C LYS A 191 -17.04 -3.45 -6.39
N ASN A 192 -15.85 -4.05 -6.38
CA ASN A 192 -14.65 -3.54 -7.04
C ASN A 192 -13.93 -4.71 -7.74
N ASP A 193 -13.04 -4.41 -8.69
CA ASP A 193 -12.31 -5.42 -9.48
C ASP A 193 -11.52 -6.41 -8.62
N ARG A 194 -11.18 -6.01 -7.40
CA ARG A 194 -10.38 -6.79 -6.45
C ARG A 194 -11.21 -7.54 -5.40
N ARG A 195 -12.55 -7.45 -5.48
CA ARG A 195 -13.53 -7.99 -4.52
C ARG A 195 -13.19 -7.74 -3.04
N TRP A 196 -12.57 -6.60 -2.75
CA TRP A 196 -12.15 -6.25 -1.39
C TRP A 196 -13.33 -5.80 -0.53
N LYS A 197 -13.52 -6.39 0.65
CA LYS A 197 -14.61 -6.04 1.59
C LYS A 197 -14.06 -5.39 2.86
N ALA A 198 -14.75 -4.37 3.35
CA ALA A 198 -14.43 -3.75 4.63
C ALA A 198 -14.60 -4.75 5.79
N ASN A 199 -13.72 -4.67 6.79
CA ASN A 199 -13.78 -5.45 8.02
C ASN A 199 -13.62 -4.51 9.24
N ILE A 200 -13.81 -5.01 10.46
CA ILE A 200 -13.69 -4.17 11.66
C ILE A 200 -12.31 -3.51 11.75
N ASP A 201 -11.26 -4.18 11.27
CA ASP A 201 -9.89 -3.67 11.33
C ASP A 201 -9.67 -2.48 10.38
N TYR A 202 -10.51 -2.30 9.36
CA TYR A 202 -10.58 -1.06 8.57
C TYR A 202 -11.08 0.09 9.42
N LEU A 203 -12.23 -0.08 10.10
CA LEU A 203 -12.83 0.96 10.94
C LEU A 203 -11.93 1.36 12.13
N LEU A 204 -11.13 0.42 12.64
CA LEU A 204 -10.22 0.66 13.76
C LEU A 204 -8.96 1.45 13.39
N ARG A 205 -8.73 1.75 12.11
CA ARG A 205 -7.59 2.58 11.69
C ARG A 205 -7.78 4.03 12.16
N PRO A 206 -6.68 4.75 12.45
CA PRO A 206 -6.76 6.10 12.99
C PRO A 206 -7.49 7.13 12.14
N ASP A 207 -7.42 6.97 10.82
CA ASP A 207 -7.94 7.89 9.84
C ASP A 207 -9.34 7.53 9.32
N SER A 208 -9.82 6.31 9.59
CA SER A 208 -11.03 5.80 8.94
C SER A 208 -12.31 6.48 9.42
N ILE A 209 -12.46 6.72 10.73
CA ILE A 209 -13.65 7.37 11.28
C ILE A 209 -13.74 8.82 10.78
N THR A 210 -12.64 9.59 10.86
CA THR A 210 -12.59 10.97 10.35
C THR A 210 -13.01 11.06 8.89
N LYS A 211 -12.44 10.20 8.03
CA LYS A 211 -12.78 10.17 6.60
C LYS A 211 -14.26 9.86 6.34
N LEU A 212 -14.82 8.91 7.09
CA LEU A 212 -16.23 8.55 6.95
C LEU A 212 -17.15 9.70 7.39
N LEU A 213 -16.76 10.46 8.41
CA LEU A 213 -17.52 11.64 8.86
C LEU A 213 -17.41 12.81 7.88
N GLU A 214 -16.24 13.05 7.30
CA GLU A 214 -16.04 14.07 6.25
C GLU A 214 -16.91 13.78 5.01
N GLU A 215 -17.04 12.50 4.63
CA GLU A 215 -17.92 12.06 3.54
C GLU A 215 -19.42 12.27 3.82
N ILE A 216 -19.85 12.31 5.08
CA ILE A 216 -21.25 12.63 5.44
C ILE A 216 -21.53 14.12 5.24
N VAL A 217 -20.53 14.98 5.47
CA VAL A 217 -20.66 16.45 5.40
C VAL A 217 -20.52 16.96 3.97
N ALA A 218 -19.83 16.22 3.09
CA ALA A 218 -19.71 16.58 1.69
C ALA A 218 -21.05 16.41 0.96
N GLU A 219 -21.70 17.53 0.62
CA GLU A 219 -22.81 17.54 -0.34
C GLU A 219 -22.42 16.81 -1.63
N PRO A 220 -23.36 16.08 -2.28
CA PRO A 220 -23.05 15.31 -3.48
C PRO A 220 -22.47 16.24 -4.56
N PRO A 221 -21.38 15.85 -5.24
CA PRO A 221 -20.97 16.58 -6.44
C PRO A 221 -22.13 16.54 -7.45
N GLU A 222 -22.48 17.71 -8.00
CA GLU A 222 -23.54 17.84 -9.00
C GLU A 222 -23.38 16.80 -10.11
N PRO A 223 -24.48 16.20 -10.61
CA PRO A 223 -24.41 15.15 -11.62
C PRO A 223 -23.60 15.62 -12.83
N GLU A 224 -22.62 14.82 -13.25
CA GLU A 224 -21.66 15.10 -14.33
C GLU A 224 -22.27 15.30 -15.74
N GLY A 225 -23.58 15.53 -15.85
CA GLY A 225 -24.32 15.71 -17.09
C GLY A 225 -24.72 17.15 -17.44
N THR A 226 -24.37 18.15 -16.63
CA THR A 226 -24.84 19.54 -16.84
C THR A 226 -23.74 20.58 -16.89
N ARG A 227 -22.51 20.21 -17.29
CA ARG A 227 -21.52 21.21 -17.69
C ARG A 227 -21.86 21.76 -19.07
N VAL A 228 -22.68 22.80 -19.10
CA VAL A 228 -22.86 23.67 -20.28
C VAL A 228 -21.49 24.24 -20.61
N TRP A 229 -20.88 23.78 -21.71
CA TRP A 229 -19.64 24.34 -22.22
C TRP A 229 -19.94 25.71 -22.83
N CYS A 230 -19.78 26.77 -22.04
CA CYS A 230 -19.91 28.13 -22.57
C CYS A 230 -18.79 28.42 -23.58
N LEU A 231 -19.12 29.10 -24.68
CA LEU A 231 -18.14 29.61 -25.63
C LEU A 231 -17.14 30.51 -24.90
N PRO A 232 -15.82 30.24 -24.98
CA PRO A 232 -14.83 31.12 -24.39
C PRO A 232 -15.00 32.55 -24.93
N PRO A 233 -14.98 33.59 -24.09
CA PRO A 233 -15.30 34.97 -24.51
C PRO A 233 -14.37 35.52 -25.60
N ASN A 234 -13.19 34.90 -25.78
CA ASN A 234 -12.17 35.30 -26.74
C ASN A 234 -12.15 34.44 -28.02
N ARG A 235 -13.17 33.60 -28.25
CA ARG A 235 -13.27 32.78 -29.47
C ARG A 235 -14.62 32.93 -30.12
N THR A 236 -14.63 33.02 -31.45
CA THR A 236 -15.86 32.86 -32.21
C THR A 236 -16.30 31.39 -32.20
N LEU A 237 -17.60 31.14 -32.43
CA LEU A 237 -18.14 29.78 -32.54
C LEU A 237 -17.39 28.95 -33.59
N GLU A 238 -17.00 29.57 -34.70
CA GLU A 238 -16.25 28.95 -35.78
C GLU A 238 -14.82 28.56 -35.34
N GLN A 239 -14.13 29.42 -34.60
CA GLN A 239 -12.81 29.13 -34.05
C GLN A 239 -12.86 28.00 -33.02
N GLU A 240 -13.90 27.96 -32.19
CA GLU A 240 -14.10 26.90 -31.20
C GLU A 240 -14.44 25.56 -31.86
N ASN A 241 -15.36 25.56 -32.82
CA ASN A 241 -15.72 24.38 -33.59
C ASN A 241 -14.52 23.82 -34.36
N ARG A 242 -13.64 24.68 -34.89
CA ARG A 242 -12.37 24.25 -35.50
C ARG A 242 -11.43 23.56 -34.50
N ALA A 243 -11.31 24.10 -33.29
CA ALA A 243 -10.50 23.46 -32.25
C ALA A 243 -11.10 22.11 -31.82
N ARG A 244 -12.42 22.03 -31.70
CA ARG A 244 -13.15 20.79 -31.39
C ARG A 244 -12.98 19.74 -32.50
N ALA A 245 -13.04 20.14 -33.77
CA ALA A 245 -12.75 19.28 -34.91
C ALA A 245 -11.33 18.69 -34.85
N ALA A 246 -10.31 19.50 -34.55
CA ALA A 246 -8.93 19.04 -34.39
C ALA A 246 -8.73 18.06 -33.21
N MET A 247 -9.61 18.13 -32.19
CA MET A 247 -9.62 17.22 -31.04
C MET A 247 -10.54 16.01 -31.20
N GLY A 248 -11.19 15.83 -32.36
CA GLY A 248 -12.17 14.76 -32.58
C GLY A 248 -13.44 14.87 -31.72
N LYS A 249 -13.81 16.09 -31.30
CA LYS A 249 -14.99 16.37 -30.48
C LYS A 249 -16.16 16.82 -31.35
N LYS A 250 -17.39 16.53 -30.89
CA LYS A 250 -18.63 17.03 -31.50
C LYS A 250 -18.66 18.56 -31.53
N PRO A 251 -19.33 19.21 -32.49
CA PRO A 251 -19.38 20.66 -32.58
C PRO A 251 -20.24 21.27 -31.47
N MET A 252 -20.11 22.58 -31.32
CA MET A 252 -20.91 23.40 -30.43
C MET A 252 -21.92 24.21 -31.24
N ARG A 253 -23.12 24.39 -30.69
CA ARG A 253 -24.16 25.25 -31.22
C ARG A 253 -23.98 26.69 -30.71
N ALA A 254 -24.70 27.62 -31.33
CA ALA A 254 -24.65 29.04 -30.97
C ALA A 254 -25.16 29.32 -29.54
N ASP A 255 -25.97 28.43 -28.98
CA ASP A 255 -26.46 28.49 -27.60
C ASP A 255 -25.48 27.89 -26.56
N GLY A 256 -24.28 27.44 -27.01
CA GLY A 256 -23.27 26.81 -26.15
C GLY A 256 -23.52 25.32 -25.88
N SER A 257 -24.61 24.74 -26.39
CA SER A 257 -24.86 23.31 -26.26
C SER A 257 -23.97 22.49 -27.22
N ILE A 258 -23.69 21.25 -26.84
CA ILE A 258 -23.00 20.31 -27.73
C ILE A 258 -24.01 19.78 -28.75
N ASP A 259 -23.65 19.84 -30.03
CA ASP A 259 -24.47 19.24 -31.07
C ASP A 259 -24.24 17.73 -31.13
N GLU A 260 -25.02 17.00 -30.33
CA GLU A 260 -24.98 15.54 -30.29
C GLU A 260 -25.46 14.89 -31.60
N ALA A 261 -26.16 15.62 -32.47
CA ALA A 261 -26.70 15.12 -33.74
C ALA A 261 -25.73 15.30 -34.92
N ALA A 262 -24.55 15.87 -34.70
CA ALA A 262 -23.56 16.05 -35.75
C ALA A 262 -23.08 14.70 -36.31
N PRO A 263 -22.91 14.56 -37.63
CA PRO A 263 -22.41 13.33 -38.25
C PRO A 263 -21.00 12.96 -37.77
N ASP A 264 -20.73 11.66 -37.72
CA ASP A 264 -19.36 11.17 -37.54
C ASP A 264 -18.49 11.64 -38.71
N GLY A 265 -17.36 12.28 -38.41
CA GLY A 265 -16.47 12.87 -39.42
C GLY A 265 -16.78 14.33 -39.80
N TRP A 266 -17.72 15.01 -39.12
CA TRP A 266 -18.01 16.44 -39.37
C TRP A 266 -16.76 17.34 -39.36
N GLY A 267 -15.79 17.01 -38.48
CA GLY A 267 -14.55 17.76 -38.30
C GLY A 267 -13.60 17.66 -39.50
N ASP A 268 -13.60 16.53 -40.21
CA ASP A 268 -12.74 16.33 -41.39
C ASP A 268 -13.22 17.17 -42.56
N GLN A 269 -14.54 17.23 -42.77
CA GLN A 269 -15.15 18.11 -43.79
C GLN A 269 -14.86 19.58 -43.49
N MET A 270 -15.04 20.01 -42.24
CA MET A 270 -14.77 21.39 -41.83
C MET A 270 -13.31 21.79 -42.07
N LEU A 271 -12.36 20.92 -41.71
CA LEU A 271 -10.94 21.18 -41.92
C LEU A 271 -10.57 21.18 -43.41
N ALA A 272 -11.23 20.37 -44.24
CA ALA A 272 -11.06 20.36 -45.68
C ALA A 272 -11.55 21.66 -46.33
N ASP A 273 -12.76 22.11 -45.98
CA ASP A 273 -13.35 23.36 -46.50
C ASP A 273 -12.49 24.57 -46.14
N PHE A 274 -11.97 24.61 -44.91
CA PHE A 274 -11.07 25.66 -44.47
C PHE A 274 -9.77 25.71 -45.28
N ARG A 275 -9.16 24.55 -45.56
CA ARG A 275 -7.96 24.46 -46.40
C ARG A 275 -8.22 24.97 -47.81
N ALA A 276 -9.37 24.61 -48.39
CA ALA A 276 -9.78 25.06 -49.71
C ALA A 276 -9.96 26.59 -49.77
N GLN A 277 -10.61 27.19 -48.77
CA GLN A 277 -10.79 28.65 -48.68
C GLN A 277 -9.45 29.39 -48.53
N HIS A 278 -8.51 28.84 -47.77
CA HIS A 278 -7.17 29.41 -47.65
C HIS A 278 -6.40 29.39 -48.97
N LEU A 279 -6.44 28.27 -49.69
CA LEU A 279 -5.80 28.14 -51.01
C LEU A 279 -6.40 29.15 -52.00
N ALA A 280 -7.72 29.25 -52.07
CA ALA A 280 -8.40 30.21 -52.94
C ALA A 280 -8.00 31.66 -52.63
N ARG A 281 -7.90 32.05 -51.35
CA ARG A 281 -7.45 33.40 -50.95
C ARG A 281 -5.99 33.64 -51.35
N THR A 282 -5.11 32.66 -51.20
CA THR A 282 -3.71 32.80 -51.62
C THR A 282 -3.57 32.94 -53.15
N GLU A 283 -4.38 32.23 -53.92
CA GLU A 283 -4.39 32.35 -55.39
C GLU A 283 -4.93 33.70 -55.86
N GLN A 284 -5.99 34.21 -55.21
CA GLN A 284 -6.56 35.52 -55.50
C GLN A 284 -5.59 36.66 -55.15
N SER A 285 -4.89 36.54 -54.02
CA SER A 285 -3.83 37.48 -53.65
C SER A 285 -2.72 37.50 -54.70
N ASN A 286 -2.25 36.32 -55.15
CA ASN A 286 -1.18 36.23 -56.15
C ASN A 286 -1.59 36.76 -57.54
N ARG A 287 -2.86 36.64 -57.93
CA ARG A 287 -3.40 37.21 -59.18
C ARG A 287 -3.53 38.72 -59.18
N THR A 288 -3.55 39.37 -58.02
CA THR A 288 -3.72 40.84 -57.91
C THR A 288 -2.37 41.57 -57.86
N THR A 289 -1.27 40.83 -57.72
CA THR A 289 0.13 41.32 -57.65
C THR A 289 0.92 41.18 -58.96
N HIS A 290 0.26 40.79 -60.06
CA HIS A 290 0.79 40.80 -61.43
C HIS A 290 -0.03 41.75 -62.30
#